data_AF-A0A7Y2VJV3-F1
#
_entry.id   AF-A0A7Y2VJV3-F1
#
_cell.length_a   1.000
_cell.length_b   1.000
_cell.length_c   1.000
_cell.angle_alpha   90.00
_cell.angle_beta   90.00
_cell.angle_gamma   90.00
#
_symmetry.space_group_name_H-M   'P 1'
#
loop_
_entity.id
_entity.type
_entity.pdbx_description
1 polymer ?
#
loop_
_entity_poly.entity_id
_entity_poly.type
_entity_poly.pdbx_seq_one_letter_code
_entity_poly.pdbx_strand_id
1 'polypeptide(L)'
;MKHPSKSRFITALLPALAVAAFLPVEVSAQAGNCNASLEAEVDATGPFRVGEPVPIKLTLGLDYSGGNANYIDINHFEYLLDCGEGETYPACTPQGNTVVFDHASVQTTCTDAQGNTPATLITMDDGLITVDFTVQGGDPAAIRINEPSLVEPPNTCEVTFDVQVDGLSASNQTREIVELTGWSGLDAVCENEAPASGAAASVDFMLENPNVVFWVRKDFSDDNPMAVNAQIQCNTGLPVQQSSPLSDPVNGESFPFVGFVVYAFSPGFLKCWIWEEEVPAGYVESYDASAVPNNGIAGDIIDDDPDFSGCIFDEVVGGWFNCNISNELLPSSFTVNKEWLGDALENDVDLVAPINWSCHNVLTSPSRGPTTVRGRFTLYGATDSQTISNIYPWWGGTSYCTANEQIIDSYVESDNSECSDVSIPFAPAPGAECTIYNTVFFEGIPTLSKQGLALLVLLMFGVGLVGFRRFA
;
A
#
# COMPACT_ATOMS: atom_id res chain seq x y z
N MET A 1 -90.15 -35.95 -44.00
CA MET A 1 -89.60 -36.12 -45.36
C MET A 1 -88.33 -36.97 -45.26
N LYS A 2 -88.32 -38.08 -46.01
CA LYS A 2 -87.21 -39.01 -46.30
C LYS A 2 -86.46 -39.70 -45.14
N HIS A 3 -87.03 -40.83 -44.70
CA HIS A 3 -86.29 -42.11 -44.61
C HIS A 3 -85.82 -42.54 -46.02
N PRO A 4 -84.83 -43.44 -46.22
CA PRO A 4 -84.74 -44.79 -45.62
C PRO A 4 -83.27 -45.21 -45.32
N SER A 5 -82.83 -46.42 -44.98
CA SER A 5 -83.27 -47.77 -45.32
C SER A 5 -82.52 -48.77 -44.43
N LYS A 6 -83.24 -49.73 -43.87
CA LYS A 6 -82.71 -50.98 -43.28
C LYS A 6 -82.13 -51.87 -44.38
N SER A 7 -81.10 -52.65 -44.08
CA SER A 7 -80.95 -53.99 -44.69
C SER A 7 -80.25 -54.94 -43.72
N ARG A 8 -80.94 -56.04 -43.41
CA ARG A 8 -80.47 -57.25 -42.76
C ARG A 8 -80.47 -58.35 -43.83
N PHE A 9 -79.40 -59.14 -43.94
CA PHE A 9 -79.37 -60.53 -44.46
C PHE A 9 -78.12 -61.19 -43.82
N ILE A 10 -78.21 -62.20 -42.93
CA ILE A 10 -78.45 -63.65 -43.16
C ILE A 10 -77.31 -64.24 -44.01
N THR A 11 -76.59 -65.35 -43.76
CA THR A 11 -76.46 -66.41 -42.72
C THR A 11 -75.36 -67.37 -43.22
N ALA A 12 -74.54 -67.97 -42.34
CA ALA A 12 -74.00 -69.37 -42.37
C ALA A 12 -72.63 -69.44 -41.65
N LEU A 13 -72.49 -69.99 -40.43
CA LEU A 13 -72.40 -71.40 -39.99
C LEU A 13 -70.98 -72.05 -40.03
N LEU A 14 -70.34 -72.12 -38.84
CA LEU A 14 -69.52 -73.21 -38.22
C LEU A 14 -68.19 -73.70 -38.88
N PRO A 15 -67.31 -74.48 -38.18
CA PRO A 15 -66.62 -74.25 -36.88
C PRO A 15 -65.10 -74.64 -36.92
N ALA A 16 -64.25 -74.12 -36.02
CA ALA A 16 -62.94 -74.73 -35.67
C ALA A 16 -62.44 -74.09 -34.35
N LEU A 17 -62.63 -74.74 -33.20
CA LEU A 17 -61.66 -75.61 -32.51
C LEU A 17 -60.27 -74.98 -32.24
N ALA A 18 -60.09 -74.58 -30.97
CA ALA A 18 -58.87 -74.56 -30.15
C ALA A 18 -57.62 -73.82 -30.66
N VAL A 19 -57.14 -72.84 -29.88
CA VAL A 19 -55.86 -72.89 -29.12
C VAL A 19 -55.92 -71.79 -28.06
N ALA A 20 -55.76 -72.15 -26.78
CA ALA A 20 -55.47 -71.22 -25.71
C ALA A 20 -54.03 -70.73 -25.89
N ALA A 21 -53.86 -69.50 -26.39
CA ALA A 21 -52.59 -68.80 -26.38
C ALA A 21 -52.65 -67.79 -25.23
N PHE A 22 -51.84 -68.04 -24.20
CA PHE A 22 -51.45 -67.04 -23.22
C PHE A 22 -50.86 -65.84 -23.98
N LEU A 23 -51.54 -64.70 -23.92
CA LEU A 23 -50.91 -63.43 -24.24
C LEU A 23 -49.91 -63.11 -23.11
N PRO A 24 -48.69 -62.63 -23.43
CA PRO A 24 -47.85 -62.04 -22.40
C PRO A 24 -48.61 -60.85 -21.81
N VAL A 25 -48.78 -60.88 -20.49
CA VAL A 25 -49.10 -59.69 -19.71
C VAL A 25 -47.94 -58.74 -19.94
N GLU A 26 -48.19 -57.63 -20.66
CA GLU A 26 -47.33 -56.46 -20.54
C GLU A 26 -47.49 -55.97 -19.11
N VAL A 27 -46.56 -56.40 -18.25
CA VAL A 27 -46.32 -55.75 -16.99
C VAL A 27 -45.77 -54.38 -17.37
N SER A 28 -46.62 -53.35 -17.38
CA SER A 28 -46.13 -51.99 -17.20
C SER A 28 -45.35 -52.00 -15.88
N ALA A 29 -44.02 -52.05 -15.98
CA ALA A 29 -43.16 -51.71 -14.87
C ALA A 29 -43.57 -50.31 -14.45
N GLN A 30 -44.19 -50.21 -13.29
CA GLN A 30 -44.46 -48.95 -12.63
C GLN A 30 -43.08 -48.29 -12.48
N ALA A 31 -42.84 -47.21 -13.21
CA ALA A 31 -41.61 -46.44 -13.09
C ALA A 31 -41.47 -46.04 -11.61
N GLY A 32 -40.64 -46.78 -10.87
CA GLY A 32 -40.27 -46.44 -9.51
C GLY A 32 -39.47 -45.15 -9.59
N ASN A 33 -39.85 -44.16 -8.80
CA ASN A 33 -39.12 -42.90 -8.74
C ASN A 33 -37.65 -43.17 -8.37
N CYS A 34 -36.72 -42.62 -9.14
CA CYS A 34 -35.28 -42.65 -8.91
C CYS A 34 -34.89 -41.29 -8.32
N ASN A 35 -34.90 -41.18 -6.99
CA ASN A 35 -34.56 -39.95 -6.29
C ASN A 35 -33.08 -39.98 -5.91
N ALA A 36 -32.33 -39.05 -6.45
CA ALA A 36 -30.91 -38.89 -6.15
C ALA A 36 -30.71 -37.67 -5.24
N SER A 37 -29.64 -37.71 -4.43
CA SER A 37 -29.24 -36.61 -3.56
C SER A 37 -27.93 -36.01 -4.05
N LEU A 38 -27.86 -34.69 -4.07
CA LEU A 38 -26.64 -33.91 -4.26
C LEU A 38 -26.63 -32.82 -3.20
N GLU A 39 -25.57 -32.77 -2.43
CA GLU A 39 -25.30 -31.71 -1.46
C GLU A 39 -23.96 -31.05 -1.81
N ALA A 40 -23.92 -29.72 -1.69
CA ALA A 40 -22.72 -28.93 -1.88
C ALA A 40 -22.51 -28.06 -0.65
N GLU A 41 -21.31 -28.07 -0.10
CA GLU A 41 -20.94 -27.25 1.05
C GLU A 41 -19.50 -26.76 0.94
N VAL A 42 -19.21 -25.69 1.68
CA VAL A 42 -17.83 -25.24 1.88
C VAL A 42 -17.23 -26.02 3.05
N ASP A 43 -16.17 -26.78 2.81
CA ASP A 43 -15.50 -27.63 3.82
C ASP A 43 -14.48 -26.83 4.65
N ALA A 44 -14.83 -25.58 4.98
CA ALA A 44 -14.05 -24.69 5.82
C ALA A 44 -14.92 -23.59 6.44
N THR A 45 -14.48 -23.07 7.58
CA THR A 45 -15.10 -21.90 8.20
C THR A 45 -14.53 -20.61 7.63
N GLY A 46 -15.38 -19.81 6.97
CA GLY A 46 -15.05 -18.46 6.49
C GLY A 46 -14.92 -17.40 7.59
N PRO A 47 -14.63 -16.13 7.22
CA PRO A 47 -14.69 -15.58 5.86
C PRO A 47 -13.42 -15.84 5.02
N PHE A 48 -13.56 -15.90 3.69
CA PHE A 48 -12.47 -16.15 2.74
C PHE A 48 -11.94 -14.86 2.12
N ARG A 49 -10.69 -14.84 1.63
CA ARG A 49 -10.12 -13.67 0.93
C ARG A 49 -9.92 -13.95 -0.55
N VAL A 50 -9.86 -12.87 -1.34
CA VAL A 50 -9.43 -12.95 -2.75
C VAL A 50 -8.04 -13.56 -2.79
N GLY A 51 -7.85 -14.56 -3.64
CA GLY A 51 -6.61 -15.32 -3.77
C GLY A 51 -6.42 -16.48 -2.78
N GLU A 52 -7.31 -16.66 -1.81
CA GLU A 52 -7.28 -17.84 -0.93
C GLU A 52 -8.10 -19.00 -1.53
N PRO A 53 -7.62 -20.25 -1.39
CA PRO A 53 -8.39 -21.42 -1.79
C PRO A 53 -9.60 -21.60 -0.86
N VAL A 54 -10.74 -21.87 -1.48
CA VAL A 54 -12.02 -22.17 -0.84
C VAL A 54 -12.32 -23.65 -1.10
N PRO A 55 -12.22 -24.52 -0.08
CA PRO A 55 -12.46 -25.94 -0.26
C PRO A 55 -13.95 -26.21 -0.41
N ILE A 56 -14.33 -26.76 -1.55
CA ILE A 56 -15.67 -27.21 -1.87
C ILE A 56 -15.76 -28.72 -1.67
N LYS A 57 -16.86 -29.15 -1.03
CA LYS A 57 -17.21 -30.55 -0.86
C LYS A 57 -18.56 -30.83 -1.47
N LEU A 58 -18.58 -31.80 -2.39
CA LEU A 58 -19.78 -32.35 -2.99
C LEU A 58 -20.05 -33.73 -2.42
N THR A 59 -21.30 -33.98 -2.03
CA THR A 59 -21.76 -35.27 -1.51
C THR A 59 -22.87 -35.79 -2.40
N LEU A 60 -22.58 -36.88 -3.10
CA LEU A 60 -23.45 -37.58 -4.04
C LEU A 60 -24.12 -38.76 -3.35
N GLY A 61 -25.42 -38.97 -3.54
CA GLY A 61 -26.15 -40.01 -2.82
C GLY A 61 -27.47 -40.44 -3.45
N LEU A 62 -28.15 -41.36 -2.77
CA LEU A 62 -29.54 -41.73 -3.05
C LEU A 62 -30.46 -41.21 -1.95
N ASP A 63 -31.59 -40.63 -2.36
CA ASP A 63 -32.66 -40.31 -1.41
C ASP A 63 -33.64 -41.48 -1.32
N TYR A 64 -33.64 -42.12 -0.15
CA TYR A 64 -34.52 -43.25 0.17
C TYR A 64 -35.98 -42.85 0.40
N SER A 65 -36.33 -41.56 0.33
CA SER A 65 -37.69 -41.05 0.53
C SER A 65 -38.61 -41.31 -0.69
N GLY A 66 -38.77 -42.58 -1.07
CA GLY A 66 -39.83 -43.02 -1.99
C GLY A 66 -39.39 -43.73 -3.28
N GLY A 67 -38.12 -44.11 -3.41
CA GLY A 67 -37.61 -44.94 -4.51
C GLY A 67 -37.39 -46.41 -4.14
N ASN A 68 -37.46 -47.31 -5.14
CA ASN A 68 -37.14 -48.74 -5.01
C ASN A 68 -35.76 -49.10 -5.60
N ALA A 69 -34.96 -48.12 -6.01
CA ALA A 69 -33.65 -48.37 -6.60
C ALA A 69 -32.62 -48.70 -5.51
N ASN A 70 -31.83 -49.75 -5.72
CA ASN A 70 -30.78 -50.11 -4.76
C ASN A 70 -29.50 -49.30 -4.99
N TYR A 71 -29.21 -48.87 -6.21
CA TYR A 71 -28.05 -48.06 -6.54
C TYR A 71 -28.34 -47.05 -7.65
N ILE A 72 -27.46 -46.05 -7.76
CA ILE A 72 -27.39 -45.07 -8.85
C ILE A 72 -26.01 -45.10 -9.47
N ASP A 73 -25.99 -45.06 -10.80
CA ASP A 73 -24.81 -44.98 -11.63
C ASP A 73 -24.72 -43.52 -12.16
N ILE A 74 -23.68 -42.79 -11.74
CA ILE A 74 -23.44 -41.39 -12.13
C ILE A 74 -22.25 -41.33 -13.08
N ASN A 75 -22.46 -40.80 -14.28
CA ASN A 75 -21.42 -40.67 -15.31
C ASN A 75 -20.65 -39.36 -15.19
N HIS A 76 -21.38 -38.25 -15.02
CA HIS A 76 -20.82 -36.92 -14.89
C HIS A 76 -21.74 -36.01 -14.08
N PHE A 77 -21.20 -34.88 -13.63
CA PHE A 77 -21.96 -33.72 -13.16
C PHE A 77 -21.27 -32.41 -13.58
N GLU A 78 -22.01 -31.32 -13.50
CA GLU A 78 -21.59 -29.98 -13.89
C GLU A 78 -21.50 -29.06 -12.68
N TYR A 79 -20.53 -28.15 -12.69
CA TYR A 79 -20.32 -27.13 -11.67
C TYR A 79 -20.14 -25.76 -12.35
N LEU A 80 -21.04 -24.84 -12.06
CA LEU A 80 -21.16 -23.52 -12.67
C LEU A 80 -20.64 -22.45 -11.69
N LEU A 81 -19.69 -21.64 -12.15
CA LEU A 81 -19.01 -20.64 -11.33
C LEU A 81 -19.69 -19.26 -11.42
N ASP A 82 -19.69 -18.54 -10.29
CA ASP A 82 -20.11 -17.12 -10.18
C ASP A 82 -21.52 -16.81 -10.70
N CYS A 83 -22.50 -17.63 -10.30
CA CYS A 83 -23.89 -17.47 -10.69
C CYS A 83 -24.60 -16.32 -9.97
N GLY A 84 -25.73 -15.88 -10.51
CA GLY A 84 -26.55 -14.85 -9.89
C GLY A 84 -27.29 -15.33 -8.64
N GLU A 85 -27.49 -14.42 -7.68
CA GLU A 85 -28.27 -14.70 -6.47
C GLU A 85 -29.70 -15.15 -6.83
N GLY A 86 -30.13 -16.28 -6.25
CA GLY A 86 -31.46 -16.84 -6.46
C GLY A 86 -31.64 -17.61 -7.78
N GLU A 87 -30.58 -17.78 -8.57
CA GLU A 87 -30.58 -18.68 -9.73
C GLU A 87 -30.57 -20.15 -9.31
N THR A 88 -30.96 -21.02 -10.24
CA THR A 88 -31.07 -22.47 -9.99
C THR A 88 -30.51 -23.23 -11.18
N TYR A 89 -29.76 -24.31 -10.91
CA TYR A 89 -29.21 -25.17 -11.96
C TYR A 89 -30.29 -25.66 -12.95
N PRO A 90 -30.02 -25.73 -14.27
CA PRO A 90 -28.75 -25.39 -14.95
C PRO A 90 -28.65 -23.92 -15.40
N ALA A 91 -29.57 -23.06 -14.95
CA ALA A 91 -29.56 -21.65 -15.35
C ALA A 91 -28.58 -20.88 -14.46
N CYS A 92 -27.42 -20.51 -15.01
CA CYS A 92 -26.44 -19.66 -14.39
C CYS A 92 -26.10 -18.49 -15.33
N THR A 93 -26.17 -17.27 -14.81
CA THR A 93 -25.72 -16.04 -15.46
C THR A 93 -24.50 -15.52 -14.71
N PRO A 94 -23.28 -15.61 -15.31
CA PRO A 94 -22.06 -15.15 -14.67
C PRO A 94 -22.16 -13.68 -14.26
N GLN A 95 -21.85 -13.38 -13.00
CA GLN A 95 -21.87 -12.00 -12.47
C GLN A 95 -20.60 -11.21 -12.81
N GLY A 96 -19.58 -11.91 -13.31
CA GLY A 96 -18.35 -11.36 -13.88
C GLY A 96 -17.14 -11.43 -12.95
N ASN A 97 -17.27 -11.94 -11.73
CA ASN A 97 -16.11 -12.23 -10.90
C ASN A 97 -15.25 -13.29 -11.61
N THR A 98 -13.94 -13.23 -11.39
CA THR A 98 -13.02 -14.23 -11.90
C THR A 98 -12.82 -15.29 -10.83
N VAL A 99 -13.54 -16.40 -10.97
CA VAL A 99 -13.39 -17.58 -10.12
C VAL A 99 -12.63 -18.63 -10.92
N VAL A 100 -11.57 -19.17 -10.32
CA VAL A 100 -10.69 -20.16 -10.90
C VAL A 100 -10.74 -21.42 -10.05
N PHE A 101 -10.55 -22.58 -10.65
CA PHE A 101 -10.52 -23.85 -9.93
C PHE A 101 -9.12 -24.46 -9.97
N ASP A 102 -8.73 -25.03 -8.84
CA ASP A 102 -7.43 -25.69 -8.71
C ASP A 102 -7.53 -27.18 -9.01
N HIS A 103 -7.14 -27.56 -10.24
CA HIS A 103 -7.11 -28.96 -10.68
C HIS A 103 -6.20 -29.87 -9.84
N ALA A 104 -5.23 -29.33 -9.11
CA ALA A 104 -4.32 -30.15 -8.29
C ALA A 104 -4.95 -30.62 -6.97
N SER A 105 -6.04 -29.96 -6.54
CA SER A 105 -6.67 -30.17 -5.23
C SER A 105 -7.69 -31.32 -5.20
N VAL A 106 -8.04 -31.88 -6.36
CA VAL A 106 -9.22 -32.73 -6.48
C VAL A 106 -9.01 -34.10 -5.83
N GLN A 107 -9.95 -34.48 -4.96
CA GLN A 107 -9.99 -35.79 -4.33
C GLN A 107 -11.39 -36.39 -4.42
N THR A 108 -11.47 -37.72 -4.43
CA THR A 108 -12.76 -38.42 -4.44
C THR A 108 -12.70 -39.70 -3.60
N THR A 109 -13.80 -39.99 -2.90
CA THR A 109 -14.03 -41.26 -2.19
C THR A 109 -14.89 -42.23 -3.00
N CYS A 110 -15.35 -41.80 -4.18
CA CYS A 110 -16.25 -42.54 -5.04
C CYS A 110 -15.60 -43.82 -5.58
N THR A 111 -16.41 -44.84 -5.88
CA THR A 111 -15.95 -46.10 -6.47
C THR A 111 -16.86 -46.52 -7.62
N ASP A 112 -16.28 -47.20 -8.61
CA ASP A 112 -17.04 -47.83 -9.68
C ASP A 112 -17.78 -49.10 -9.20
N ALA A 113 -18.57 -49.71 -10.09
CA ALA A 113 -19.29 -50.95 -9.80
C ALA A 113 -18.38 -52.16 -9.47
N GLN A 114 -17.07 -52.05 -9.67
CA GLN A 114 -16.06 -53.06 -9.34
C GLN A 114 -15.28 -52.73 -8.05
N GLY A 115 -15.58 -51.60 -7.40
CA GLY A 115 -14.91 -51.14 -6.19
C GLY A 115 -13.56 -50.44 -6.44
N ASN A 116 -13.26 -50.05 -7.68
CA ASN A 116 -12.06 -49.26 -7.98
C ASN A 116 -12.35 -47.78 -7.78
N THR A 117 -11.36 -47.03 -7.28
CA THR A 117 -11.42 -45.57 -7.26
C THR A 117 -11.28 -45.04 -8.69
N PRO A 118 -12.26 -44.30 -9.22
CA PRO A 118 -12.17 -43.71 -10.55
C PRO A 118 -11.07 -42.65 -10.58
N ALA A 119 -10.47 -42.45 -11.74
CA ALA A 119 -9.81 -41.20 -12.06
C ALA A 119 -10.88 -40.16 -12.42
N THR A 120 -10.86 -39.01 -11.75
CA THR A 120 -11.68 -37.85 -12.15
C THR A 120 -10.99 -37.16 -13.32
N LEU A 121 -11.68 -37.10 -14.46
CA LEU A 121 -11.30 -36.22 -15.55
C LEU A 121 -12.12 -34.94 -15.41
N ILE A 122 -11.43 -33.81 -15.34
CA ILE A 122 -12.09 -32.52 -15.21
C ILE A 122 -11.79 -31.72 -16.45
N THR A 123 -12.86 -31.26 -17.08
CA THR A 123 -12.77 -30.35 -18.21
C THR A 123 -13.38 -29.02 -17.82
N MET A 124 -12.78 -27.95 -18.32
CA MET A 124 -13.28 -26.60 -18.14
C MET A 124 -13.52 -25.95 -19.48
N ASP A 125 -14.69 -25.35 -19.61
CA ASP A 125 -15.05 -24.53 -20.76
C ASP A 125 -15.89 -23.34 -20.27
N ASP A 126 -15.44 -22.11 -20.53
CA ASP A 126 -16.19 -20.87 -20.27
C ASP A 126 -16.88 -20.77 -18.89
N GLY A 127 -16.19 -21.12 -17.79
CA GLY A 127 -16.72 -21.01 -16.42
C GLY A 127 -17.66 -22.16 -15.99
N LEU A 128 -17.83 -23.15 -16.86
CA LEU A 128 -18.41 -24.45 -16.54
C LEU A 128 -17.29 -25.46 -16.32
N ILE A 129 -17.38 -26.18 -15.20
CA ILE A 129 -16.53 -27.31 -14.88
C ILE A 129 -17.37 -28.57 -15.07
N THR A 130 -16.91 -29.50 -15.89
CA THR A 130 -17.50 -30.82 -16.04
C THR A 130 -16.59 -31.84 -15.36
N VAL A 131 -17.18 -32.62 -14.45
CA VAL A 131 -16.48 -33.70 -13.76
C VAL A 131 -16.95 -35.03 -14.32
N ASP A 132 -16.07 -35.67 -15.09
CA ASP A 132 -16.27 -36.99 -15.68
C ASP A 132 -15.58 -38.06 -14.85
N PHE A 133 -16.27 -39.17 -14.61
CA PHE A 133 -15.67 -40.33 -13.96
C PHE A 133 -15.10 -41.30 -15.00
N THR A 134 -13.79 -41.52 -14.92
CA THR A 134 -13.05 -42.39 -15.85
C THR A 134 -12.30 -43.48 -15.09
N VAL A 135 -12.35 -44.74 -15.51
CA VAL A 135 -11.50 -45.78 -14.91
C VAL A 135 -10.12 -45.74 -15.57
N GLN A 136 -9.04 -45.84 -14.79
CA GLN A 136 -7.67 -45.82 -15.32
C GLN A 136 -7.47 -46.89 -16.40
N GLY A 137 -7.33 -46.44 -17.65
CA GLY A 137 -7.07 -47.31 -18.81
C GLY A 137 -8.30 -47.92 -19.49
N GLY A 138 -9.51 -47.43 -19.22
CA GLY A 138 -10.77 -47.94 -19.79
C GLY A 138 -11.72 -46.88 -20.36
N ASP A 139 -12.92 -47.33 -20.74
CA ASP A 139 -14.08 -46.53 -21.18
C ASP A 139 -14.67 -45.70 -20.01
N PRO A 140 -15.57 -44.71 -20.28
CA PRO A 140 -16.28 -43.97 -19.24
C PRO A 140 -16.93 -44.93 -18.24
N ALA A 141 -16.76 -44.67 -16.96
CA ALA A 141 -17.21 -45.56 -15.90
C ALA A 141 -18.20 -44.83 -15.01
N ALA A 142 -19.42 -45.35 -14.94
CA ALA A 142 -20.38 -44.85 -14.00
C ALA A 142 -19.94 -45.16 -12.57
N ILE A 143 -20.02 -44.16 -11.71
CA ILE A 143 -19.84 -44.32 -10.27
C ILE A 143 -21.10 -44.88 -9.69
N ARG A 144 -20.94 -46.03 -9.04
CA ARG A 144 -22.04 -46.75 -8.45
C ARG A 144 -22.13 -46.40 -6.97
N ILE A 145 -23.18 -45.71 -6.60
CA ILE A 145 -23.43 -45.34 -5.21
C ILE A 145 -24.47 -46.29 -4.63
N ASN A 146 -24.25 -46.72 -3.38
CA ASN A 146 -25.19 -47.49 -2.56
C ASN A 146 -25.40 -48.96 -2.99
N GLU A 147 -24.48 -49.55 -3.76
CA GLU A 147 -24.55 -50.97 -4.15
C GLU A 147 -24.42 -51.90 -2.91
N PRO A 148 -25.45 -52.70 -2.57
CA PRO A 148 -25.48 -53.53 -1.36
C PRO A 148 -24.38 -54.60 -1.29
N SER A 149 -23.77 -54.93 -2.43
CA SER A 149 -22.76 -55.98 -2.56
C SER A 149 -21.31 -55.48 -2.36
N LEU A 150 -21.07 -54.17 -2.24
CA LEU A 150 -19.73 -53.55 -2.22
C LEU A 150 -19.21 -53.11 -0.82
N VAL A 151 -19.43 -53.91 0.23
CA VAL A 151 -18.97 -53.71 1.64
C VAL A 151 -19.88 -52.78 2.46
N GLU A 152 -20.00 -53.04 3.78
CA GLU A 152 -20.74 -52.19 4.74
C GLU A 152 -20.47 -50.70 4.51
N PRO A 153 -21.52 -49.85 4.60
CA PRO A 153 -21.88 -48.90 3.56
C PRO A 153 -20.77 -47.88 3.24
N PRO A 154 -20.81 -47.33 2.02
CA PRO A 154 -21.04 -45.91 1.96
C PRO A 154 -22.38 -45.60 1.31
N ASN A 155 -23.20 -44.85 2.06
CA ASN A 155 -24.47 -44.30 1.59
C ASN A 155 -24.27 -43.00 0.78
N THR A 156 -23.02 -42.56 0.58
CA THR A 156 -22.65 -41.33 -0.11
C THR A 156 -21.27 -41.46 -0.75
N CYS A 157 -21.02 -40.70 -1.82
CA CYS A 157 -19.72 -40.57 -2.46
C CYS A 157 -19.33 -39.09 -2.47
N GLU A 158 -18.09 -38.79 -2.08
CA GLU A 158 -17.63 -37.42 -1.87
C GLU A 158 -16.61 -37.03 -2.94
N VAL A 159 -16.71 -35.80 -3.43
CA VAL A 159 -15.73 -35.14 -4.30
C VAL A 159 -15.35 -33.82 -3.66
N THR A 160 -14.07 -33.59 -3.43
CA THR A 160 -13.55 -32.33 -2.87
C THR A 160 -12.56 -31.68 -3.82
N PHE A 161 -12.57 -30.36 -3.87
CA PHE A 161 -11.67 -29.53 -4.68
C PHE A 161 -11.66 -28.09 -4.16
N ASP A 162 -10.68 -27.29 -4.59
CA ASP A 162 -10.57 -25.89 -4.23
C ASP A 162 -10.97 -24.99 -5.41
N VAL A 163 -11.73 -23.94 -5.09
CA VAL A 163 -11.93 -22.77 -5.97
C VAL A 163 -11.21 -21.56 -5.38
N GLN A 164 -10.84 -20.60 -6.22
CA GLN A 164 -10.14 -19.39 -5.82
C GLN A 164 -10.76 -18.19 -6.54
N VAL A 165 -11.10 -17.15 -5.80
CA VAL A 165 -11.56 -15.89 -6.39
C VAL A 165 -10.34 -15.02 -6.68
N ASP A 166 -10.01 -14.84 -7.95
CA ASP A 166 -8.85 -14.05 -8.41
C ASP A 166 -9.18 -12.58 -8.67
N GLY A 167 -10.46 -12.27 -8.92
CA GLY A 167 -10.88 -10.91 -9.23
C GLY A 167 -12.36 -10.67 -8.99
N LEU A 168 -12.69 -9.46 -8.54
CA LEU A 168 -14.07 -9.02 -8.37
C LEU A 168 -14.50 -8.11 -9.52
N SER A 169 -15.70 -8.35 -10.06
CA SER A 169 -16.26 -7.48 -11.10
C SER A 169 -16.81 -6.19 -10.50
N ALA A 170 -16.59 -5.06 -11.19
CA ALA A 170 -17.23 -3.79 -10.85
C ALA A 170 -18.77 -3.83 -10.99
N SER A 171 -19.32 -4.77 -11.77
CA SER A 171 -20.78 -4.95 -11.92
C SER A 171 -21.40 -5.79 -10.81
N ASN A 172 -20.60 -6.57 -10.08
CA ASN A 172 -21.05 -7.37 -8.95
C ASN A 172 -20.57 -6.74 -7.63
N GLN A 173 -21.45 -5.98 -6.98
CA GLN A 173 -21.13 -5.32 -5.71
C GLN A 173 -21.30 -6.24 -4.50
N THR A 174 -21.87 -7.44 -4.68
CA THR A 174 -22.03 -8.41 -3.60
C THR A 174 -20.77 -9.25 -3.48
N ARG A 175 -20.36 -9.51 -2.24
CA ARG A 175 -19.17 -10.30 -1.87
C ARG A 175 -19.51 -11.77 -1.65
N GLU A 176 -20.72 -12.12 -2.04
CA GLU A 176 -21.28 -13.45 -2.03
C GLU A 176 -20.98 -14.08 -3.38
N ILE A 177 -20.27 -15.19 -3.35
CA ILE A 177 -20.04 -16.03 -4.51
C ILE A 177 -21.05 -17.16 -4.42
N VAL A 178 -21.87 -17.29 -5.46
CA VAL A 178 -22.85 -18.38 -5.58
C VAL A 178 -22.38 -19.31 -6.67
N GLU A 179 -22.25 -20.59 -6.35
CA GLU A 179 -21.88 -21.64 -7.30
C GLU A 179 -23.00 -22.67 -7.35
N LEU A 180 -23.29 -23.19 -8.54
CA LEU A 180 -24.39 -24.12 -8.77
C LEU A 180 -23.84 -25.43 -9.32
N THR A 181 -24.35 -26.55 -8.82
CA THR A 181 -23.95 -27.89 -9.27
C THR A 181 -25.15 -28.76 -9.54
N GLY A 182 -25.04 -29.68 -10.50
CA GLY A 182 -26.11 -30.62 -10.82
C GLY A 182 -25.82 -31.53 -12.00
N TRP A 183 -26.83 -32.35 -12.34
CA TRP A 183 -26.83 -33.20 -13.53
C TRP A 183 -28.20 -33.21 -14.19
N SER A 184 -28.25 -33.66 -15.46
CA SER A 184 -29.48 -33.68 -16.23
C SER A 184 -29.73 -35.04 -16.89
N GLY A 185 -31.00 -35.42 -17.07
CA GLY A 185 -31.36 -36.56 -17.92
C GLY A 185 -30.64 -37.88 -17.60
N LEU A 186 -29.81 -38.35 -18.54
CA LEU A 186 -29.13 -39.66 -18.50
C LEU A 186 -27.75 -39.64 -17.83
N ASP A 187 -27.36 -38.49 -17.28
CA ASP A 187 -26.07 -38.30 -16.62
C ASP A 187 -25.99 -39.07 -15.30
N ALA A 188 -27.16 -39.37 -14.73
CA ALA A 188 -27.32 -40.28 -13.61
C ALA A 188 -28.52 -41.21 -13.84
N VAL A 189 -28.32 -42.51 -13.65
CA VAL A 189 -29.31 -43.55 -13.96
C VAL A 189 -29.39 -44.54 -12.80
N CYS A 190 -30.60 -44.90 -12.37
CA CYS A 190 -30.79 -45.91 -11.33
C CYS A 190 -30.67 -47.34 -11.89
N GLU A 191 -30.58 -48.32 -10.99
CA GLU A 191 -30.62 -49.76 -11.30
C GLU A 191 -31.74 -50.18 -12.28
N ASN A 192 -32.89 -49.52 -12.23
CA ASN A 192 -34.04 -49.79 -13.08
C ASN A 192 -33.96 -49.10 -14.46
N GLU A 193 -32.79 -48.60 -14.85
CA GLU A 193 -32.52 -47.83 -16.07
C GLU A 193 -33.34 -46.52 -16.17
N ALA A 194 -33.97 -46.09 -15.07
CA ALA A 194 -34.69 -44.83 -15.04
C ALA A 194 -33.69 -43.67 -14.86
N PRO A 195 -33.83 -42.58 -15.63
CA PRO A 195 -33.14 -41.33 -15.36
C PRO A 195 -33.37 -40.90 -13.90
N ALA A 196 -32.31 -40.54 -13.21
CA ALA A 196 -32.45 -39.92 -11.90
C ALA A 196 -33.14 -38.57 -12.03
N SER A 197 -34.00 -38.24 -11.06
CA SER A 197 -34.49 -36.86 -10.95
C SER A 197 -33.27 -35.94 -10.88
N GLY A 198 -33.18 -34.93 -11.74
CA GLY A 198 -32.04 -34.01 -11.78
C GLY A 198 -31.82 -33.41 -10.40
N ALA A 199 -30.79 -33.86 -9.70
CA ALA A 199 -30.42 -33.29 -8.43
C ALA A 199 -29.56 -32.07 -8.71
N ALA A 200 -29.78 -31.04 -7.91
CA ALA A 200 -29.04 -29.80 -7.99
C ALA A 200 -28.78 -29.30 -6.57
N ALA A 201 -27.62 -28.70 -6.38
CA ALA A 201 -27.26 -28.01 -5.15
C ALA A 201 -26.66 -26.64 -5.47
N SER A 202 -26.71 -25.76 -4.49
CA SER A 202 -26.05 -24.46 -4.51
C SER A 202 -25.10 -24.39 -3.32
N VAL A 203 -23.95 -23.78 -3.52
CA VAL A 203 -23.05 -23.39 -2.44
C VAL A 203 -22.79 -21.89 -2.55
N ASP A 204 -22.91 -21.20 -1.42
CA ASP A 204 -22.60 -19.78 -1.31
C ASP A 204 -21.52 -19.54 -0.25
N PHE A 205 -20.64 -18.58 -0.51
CA PHE A 205 -19.65 -18.14 0.46
C PHE A 205 -19.37 -16.65 0.37
N MET A 206 -18.99 -16.08 1.52
CA MET A 206 -18.75 -14.64 1.67
C MET A 206 -17.25 -14.31 1.73
N LEU A 207 -16.86 -13.30 0.98
CA LEU A 207 -15.50 -12.75 1.00
C LEU A 207 -15.33 -11.65 2.07
N GLU A 208 -14.27 -11.75 2.86
CA GLU A 208 -13.87 -10.73 3.84
C GLU A 208 -13.50 -9.42 3.15
N ASN A 209 -13.91 -8.28 3.73
CA ASN A 209 -13.51 -6.95 3.25
C ASN A 209 -11.98 -6.87 3.12
N PRO A 210 -11.43 -6.53 1.94
CA PRO A 210 -10.01 -6.29 1.80
C PRO A 210 -9.71 -5.13 2.72
N ASN A 211 -8.72 -5.35 3.57
CA ASN A 211 -8.10 -4.33 4.37
C ASN A 211 -6.67 -4.16 3.88
N VAL A 212 -6.25 -2.91 3.81
CA VAL A 212 -4.86 -2.54 3.59
C VAL A 212 -4.40 -1.72 4.77
N VAL A 213 -3.15 -1.94 5.16
CA VAL A 213 -2.49 -1.13 6.20
C VAL A 213 -1.29 -0.44 5.61
N PHE A 214 -1.24 0.89 5.75
CA PHE A 214 -0.09 1.70 5.39
C PHE A 214 0.64 2.11 6.67
N TRP A 215 1.82 1.54 6.88
CA TRP A 215 2.70 1.89 7.98
C TRP A 215 3.53 3.11 7.60
N VAL A 216 3.35 4.20 8.33
CA VAL A 216 4.06 5.44 8.10
C VAL A 216 5.08 5.64 9.21
N ARG A 217 6.31 6.01 8.85
CA ARG A 217 7.36 6.41 9.79
C ARG A 217 7.94 7.77 9.40
N LYS A 218 8.48 8.48 10.39
CA LYS A 218 9.11 9.79 10.22
C LYS A 218 10.55 9.73 10.72
N ASP A 219 11.47 10.29 9.93
CA ASP A 219 12.88 10.46 10.26
C ASP A 219 13.32 11.89 9.94
N PHE A 220 13.85 12.64 10.90
CA PHE A 220 14.55 13.90 10.66
C PHE A 220 16.04 13.60 10.65
N SER A 221 16.76 14.08 9.65
CA SER A 221 18.20 13.84 9.55
C SER A 221 18.99 14.25 10.82
N ASP A 222 18.48 15.20 11.60
CA ASP A 222 19.08 15.75 12.82
C ASP A 222 18.42 15.30 14.15
N ASP A 223 17.69 14.18 14.14
CA ASP A 223 16.98 13.60 15.30
C ASP A 223 16.03 14.61 15.98
N ASN A 224 15.41 15.52 15.21
CA ASN A 224 14.50 16.53 15.73
C ASN A 224 13.17 15.89 16.19
N PRO A 225 12.84 15.87 17.50
CA PRO A 225 11.68 15.15 18.01
C PRO A 225 10.35 15.88 17.80
N MET A 226 10.33 16.95 16.99
CA MET A 226 9.12 17.70 16.68
C MET A 226 8.08 16.80 16.00
N ALA A 227 6.83 16.91 16.43
CA ALA A 227 5.73 16.20 15.81
C ALA A 227 5.23 16.96 14.57
N VAL A 228 5.04 16.21 13.47
CA VAL A 228 4.34 16.63 12.24
C VAL A 228 3.10 15.75 12.07
N ASN A 229 2.17 16.12 11.19
CA ASN A 229 1.05 15.22 10.87
C ASN A 229 1.34 14.48 9.56
N ALA A 230 1.24 13.15 9.57
CA ALA A 230 1.07 12.41 8.32
C ALA A 230 -0.41 12.40 7.95
N GLN A 231 -0.67 12.58 6.66
CA GLN A 231 -1.97 12.55 6.04
C GLN A 231 -2.02 11.36 5.08
N ILE A 232 -3.19 10.75 4.95
CA ILE A 232 -3.49 9.81 3.87
C ILE A 232 -4.80 10.23 3.21
N GLN A 233 -4.83 10.19 1.88
CA GLN A 233 -6.04 10.35 1.10
C GLN A 233 -6.13 9.27 0.02
N CYS A 234 -7.29 8.63 -0.08
CA CYS A 234 -7.57 7.63 -1.08
C CYS A 234 -8.75 8.03 -1.98
N ASN A 235 -8.78 7.54 -3.21
CA ASN A 235 -9.88 7.77 -4.15
C ASN A 235 -11.17 6.99 -3.79
N THR A 236 -11.02 5.86 -3.10
CA THR A 236 -12.09 4.97 -2.63
C THR A 236 -11.68 4.30 -1.31
N GLY A 237 -12.49 3.37 -0.82
CA GLY A 237 -12.30 2.73 0.47
C GLY A 237 -12.78 3.57 1.64
N LEU A 238 -12.72 3.01 2.84
CA LEU A 238 -13.17 3.64 4.07
C LEU A 238 -12.10 3.50 5.15
N PRO A 239 -11.80 4.58 5.90
CA PRO A 239 -12.10 5.97 5.54
C PRO A 239 -11.23 6.43 4.35
N VAL A 240 -11.76 7.33 3.51
CA VAL A 240 -11.01 7.92 2.36
C VAL A 240 -9.94 8.92 2.77
N GLN A 241 -9.97 9.41 4.01
CA GLN A 241 -8.98 10.36 4.52
C GLN A 241 -8.74 10.12 6.00
N GLN A 242 -7.47 10.16 6.42
CA GLN A 242 -7.05 10.05 7.82
C GLN A 242 -5.84 10.95 8.07
N SER A 243 -5.65 11.32 9.33
CA SER A 243 -4.52 12.14 9.77
C SER A 243 -4.03 11.64 11.12
N SER A 244 -2.72 11.60 11.34
CA SER A 244 -2.16 11.27 12.66
C SER A 244 -0.85 12.02 12.89
N PRO A 245 -0.57 12.45 14.14
CA PRO A 245 0.74 12.96 14.47
C PRO A 245 1.79 11.85 14.41
N LEU A 246 2.98 12.18 13.89
CA LEU A 246 4.21 11.39 13.96
C LEU A 246 5.36 12.29 14.38
N SER A 247 6.35 11.72 15.03
CA SER A 247 7.59 12.39 15.39
C SER A 247 8.76 11.45 15.14
N ASP A 248 9.95 12.00 15.00
CA ASP A 248 11.19 11.23 15.08
C ASP A 248 11.43 10.79 16.55
N PRO A 249 11.88 9.56 16.82
CA PRO A 249 12.27 9.16 18.16
C PRO A 249 13.34 10.07 18.76
N VAL A 250 13.25 10.29 20.07
CA VAL A 250 14.38 10.89 20.80
C VAL A 250 15.52 9.88 20.82
N ASN A 251 16.76 10.35 20.61
CA ASN A 251 17.99 9.57 20.59
C ASN A 251 17.98 8.33 21.52
N GLY A 252 17.92 7.13 20.92
CA GLY A 252 17.93 5.84 21.62
C GLY A 252 16.56 5.19 21.87
N GLU A 253 15.47 5.83 21.42
CA GLU A 253 14.11 5.26 21.45
C GLU A 253 13.75 4.54 20.14
N SER A 254 12.69 3.73 20.17
CA SER A 254 12.15 3.08 18.98
C SER A 254 11.39 4.08 18.12
N PHE A 255 11.57 4.02 16.80
CA PHE A 255 10.79 4.83 15.85
C PHE A 255 9.29 4.61 16.06
N PRO A 256 8.49 5.67 16.30
CA PRO A 256 7.05 5.54 16.31
C PRO A 256 6.57 5.33 14.88
N PHE A 257 5.53 4.52 14.73
CA PHE A 257 4.88 4.26 13.46
C PHE A 257 3.38 4.46 13.61
N VAL A 258 2.75 4.91 12.54
CA VAL A 258 1.29 5.01 12.43
C VAL A 258 0.82 4.01 11.38
N GLY A 259 -0.22 3.25 11.70
CA GLY A 259 -0.89 2.38 10.73
C GLY A 259 -2.20 3.01 10.27
N PHE A 260 -2.24 3.51 9.04
CA PHE A 260 -3.50 3.89 8.40
C PHE A 260 -4.16 2.66 7.81
N VAL A 261 -5.39 2.39 8.24
CA VAL A 261 -6.16 1.23 7.77
C VAL A 261 -7.24 1.72 6.82
N VAL A 262 -7.27 1.16 5.61
CA VAL A 262 -8.34 1.39 4.63
C VAL A 262 -9.00 0.07 4.31
N TYR A 263 -10.33 0.05 4.31
CA TYR A 263 -11.13 -1.14 4.04
C TYR A 263 -12.26 -0.84 3.04
N ALA A 264 -13.04 -1.85 2.65
CA ALA A 264 -14.21 -1.70 1.78
C ALA A 264 -13.89 -0.98 0.44
N PHE A 265 -12.87 -1.47 -0.26
CA PHE A 265 -12.50 -1.04 -1.60
C PHE A 265 -12.54 -2.23 -2.58
N SER A 266 -12.60 -1.95 -3.88
CA SER A 266 -12.43 -2.96 -4.92
C SER A 266 -10.93 -3.17 -5.19
N PRO A 267 -10.41 -4.41 -5.13
CA PRO A 267 -9.02 -4.70 -5.42
C PRO A 267 -8.62 -4.22 -6.82
N GLY A 268 -7.43 -3.61 -6.95
CA GLY A 268 -6.94 -3.07 -8.22
C GLY A 268 -7.48 -1.67 -8.57
N PHE A 269 -8.37 -1.09 -7.76
CA PHE A 269 -8.92 0.26 -7.99
C PHE A 269 -8.57 1.27 -6.90
N LEU A 270 -8.06 0.80 -5.76
CA LEU A 270 -7.69 1.68 -4.66
C LEU A 270 -6.38 2.40 -4.98
N LYS A 271 -6.43 3.73 -4.98
CA LYS A 271 -5.30 4.63 -5.06
C LYS A 271 -5.23 5.46 -3.80
N CYS A 272 -4.09 5.41 -3.10
CA CYS A 272 -3.84 6.17 -1.88
C CYS A 272 -2.57 7.01 -2.02
N TRP A 273 -2.59 8.21 -1.46
CA TRP A 273 -1.48 9.15 -1.38
C TRP A 273 -1.23 9.51 0.07
N ILE A 274 0.03 9.44 0.51
CA ILE A 274 0.47 9.71 1.89
C ILE A 274 1.55 10.78 1.86
N TRP A 275 1.36 11.85 2.64
CA TRP A 275 2.29 12.98 2.72
C TRP A 275 2.37 13.54 4.14
N GLU A 276 3.34 14.42 4.40
CA GLU A 276 3.36 15.20 5.64
C GLU A 276 2.80 16.61 5.48
N GLU A 277 2.12 17.10 6.53
CA GLU A 277 1.62 18.47 6.55
C GLU A 277 1.63 19.05 7.98
N GLU A 278 2.26 20.20 8.24
CA GLU A 278 3.17 20.99 7.37
C GLU A 278 4.62 20.48 7.47
N VAL A 279 5.41 20.73 6.42
CA VAL A 279 6.87 20.51 6.42
C VAL A 279 7.54 21.62 7.25
N PRO A 280 8.30 21.29 8.31
CA PRO A 280 8.96 22.32 9.12
C PRO A 280 9.98 23.14 8.33
N ALA A 281 10.05 24.44 8.62
CA ALA A 281 11.05 25.32 8.01
C ALA A 281 12.47 24.82 8.31
N GLY A 282 13.35 24.91 7.32
CA GLY A 282 14.72 24.41 7.39
C GLY A 282 14.91 23.01 6.83
N TYR A 283 13.85 22.34 6.40
CA TYR A 283 13.93 20.99 5.89
C TYR A 283 13.47 20.88 4.44
N VAL A 284 13.96 19.84 3.78
CA VAL A 284 13.38 19.31 2.54
C VAL A 284 12.89 17.89 2.82
N GLU A 285 11.65 17.64 2.46
CA GLU A 285 10.98 16.35 2.60
C GLU A 285 11.36 15.40 1.45
N SER A 286 11.30 14.11 1.75
CA SER A 286 11.49 13.01 0.80
C SER A 286 10.69 11.80 1.27
N TYR A 287 10.31 10.96 0.32
CA TYR A 287 9.38 9.87 0.54
C TYR A 287 9.94 8.58 -0.06
N ASP A 288 9.72 7.45 0.62
CA ASP A 288 10.12 6.11 0.19
C ASP A 288 8.96 5.15 0.45
N ALA A 289 8.37 4.66 -0.63
CA ALA A 289 7.17 3.86 -0.68
C ALA A 289 7.51 2.41 -1.03
N SER A 290 7.02 1.47 -0.24
CA SER A 290 7.31 0.05 -0.49
C SER A 290 6.19 -0.88 -0.05
N ALA A 291 6.07 -2.01 -0.72
CA ALA A 291 5.28 -3.14 -0.23
C ALA A 291 6.03 -3.86 0.89
N VAL A 292 5.31 -4.33 1.91
CA VAL A 292 5.88 -5.28 2.86
C VAL A 292 6.13 -6.61 2.13
N PRO A 293 7.33 -7.21 2.22
CA PRO A 293 7.67 -8.41 1.48
C PRO A 293 6.64 -9.54 1.67
N ASN A 294 6.22 -10.14 0.55
CA ASN A 294 5.24 -11.24 0.49
C ASN A 294 3.85 -10.89 1.07
N ASN A 295 3.49 -9.61 1.20
CA ASN A 295 2.20 -9.21 1.76
C ASN A 295 1.54 -8.07 0.96
N GLY A 296 2.25 -6.97 0.68
CA GLY A 296 1.69 -5.86 -0.09
C GLY A 296 1.58 -6.17 -1.58
N ILE A 297 0.38 -6.03 -2.14
CA ILE A 297 0.09 -6.23 -3.57
C ILE A 297 -0.57 -4.97 -4.13
N ALA A 298 0.09 -4.32 -5.08
CA ALA A 298 -0.36 -3.14 -5.80
C ALA A 298 0.17 -3.17 -7.24
N GLY A 299 -0.50 -2.47 -8.15
CA GLY A 299 -0.04 -2.32 -9.54
C GLY A 299 1.18 -1.40 -9.64
N ASP A 300 1.16 -0.28 -8.91
CA ASP A 300 2.27 0.67 -8.87
C ASP A 300 2.52 1.21 -7.45
N ILE A 301 3.80 1.48 -7.15
CA ILE A 301 4.27 2.03 -5.88
C ILE A 301 5.33 3.08 -6.23
N ILE A 302 5.04 4.33 -5.89
CA ILE A 302 5.86 5.49 -6.27
C ILE A 302 6.32 6.17 -4.98
N ASP A 303 7.64 6.31 -4.87
CA ASP A 303 8.32 6.95 -3.74
C ASP A 303 7.91 8.41 -3.59
N ASP A 304 8.12 9.20 -4.65
CA ASP A 304 7.82 10.62 -4.70
C ASP A 304 7.50 11.00 -6.15
N ASP A 305 6.43 11.79 -6.35
CA ASP A 305 6.03 12.29 -7.66
C ASP A 305 6.37 13.78 -7.78
N PRO A 306 7.01 14.24 -8.87
CA PRO A 306 7.42 15.63 -9.03
C PRO A 306 6.24 16.62 -9.07
N ASP A 307 5.04 16.16 -9.41
CA ASP A 307 3.81 16.95 -9.42
C ASP A 307 3.01 16.80 -8.11
N PHE A 308 3.23 15.71 -7.35
CA PHE A 308 2.56 15.42 -6.07
C PHE A 308 3.52 14.80 -5.05
N SER A 309 4.02 15.61 -4.13
CA SER A 309 4.98 15.12 -3.13
C SER A 309 4.32 14.14 -2.16
N GLY A 310 4.90 12.95 -1.98
CA GLY A 310 4.39 11.91 -1.10
C GLY A 310 4.47 10.48 -1.67
N CYS A 311 4.28 9.49 -0.79
CA CYS A 311 4.18 8.08 -1.18
C CYS A 311 2.84 7.82 -1.88
N ILE A 312 2.87 7.24 -3.07
CA ILE A 312 1.66 6.91 -3.85
C ILE A 312 1.59 5.39 -4.05
N PHE A 313 0.41 4.83 -3.77
CA PHE A 313 0.10 3.43 -3.99
C PHE A 313 -1.10 3.36 -4.94
N ASP A 314 -0.92 2.80 -6.13
CA ASP A 314 -1.95 2.70 -7.16
C ASP A 314 -2.34 1.26 -7.42
N GLU A 315 -3.59 1.05 -7.83
CA GLU A 315 -4.18 -0.26 -8.10
C GLU A 315 -3.96 -1.27 -6.95
N VAL A 316 -4.17 -0.84 -5.70
CA VAL A 316 -3.95 -1.68 -4.51
C VAL A 316 -4.96 -2.82 -4.45
N VAL A 317 -4.45 -4.04 -4.27
CA VAL A 317 -5.24 -5.28 -4.12
C VAL A 317 -5.46 -5.58 -2.64
N GLY A 318 -4.42 -5.44 -1.81
CA GLY A 318 -4.49 -5.66 -0.37
C GLY A 318 -3.10 -5.79 0.27
N GLY A 319 -3.10 -6.11 1.57
CA GLY A 319 -1.88 -6.38 2.33
C GLY A 319 -1.31 -5.16 3.03
N TRP A 320 -0.01 -5.15 3.27
CA TRP A 320 0.67 -4.10 4.04
C TRP A 320 1.72 -3.37 3.23
N PHE A 321 1.83 -2.06 3.46
CA PHE A 321 2.76 -1.16 2.79
C PHE A 321 3.49 -0.29 3.81
N ASN A 322 4.65 0.25 3.42
CA ASN A 322 5.39 1.24 4.19
C ASN A 322 5.49 2.54 3.39
N CYS A 323 5.37 3.65 4.10
CA CYS A 323 5.75 4.98 3.62
C CYS A 323 6.72 5.61 4.62
N ASN A 324 7.92 5.90 4.17
CA ASN A 324 8.97 6.46 5.01
C ASN A 324 9.13 7.93 4.64
N ILE A 325 8.84 8.82 5.58
CA ILE A 325 8.92 10.27 5.37
C ILE A 325 10.20 10.78 6.02
N SER A 326 11.15 11.24 5.21
CA SER A 326 12.45 11.73 5.67
C SER A 326 12.59 13.22 5.42
N ASN A 327 12.97 13.98 6.46
CA ASN A 327 13.24 15.42 6.35
C ASN A 327 14.73 15.69 6.51
N GLU A 328 15.36 16.14 5.44
CA GLU A 328 16.76 16.51 5.42
C GLU A 328 16.94 17.98 5.79
N LEU A 329 17.77 18.25 6.81
CA LEU A 329 18.05 19.60 7.28
C LEU A 329 18.87 20.35 6.22
N LEU A 330 18.36 21.47 5.75
CA LEU A 330 19.03 22.33 4.78
C LEU A 330 20.10 23.19 5.47
N PRO A 331 21.26 23.38 4.82
CA PRO A 331 22.29 24.26 5.34
C PRO A 331 21.88 25.74 5.24
N SER A 332 22.29 26.52 6.23
CA SER A 332 22.24 27.98 6.24
C SER A 332 23.63 28.57 5.96
N SER A 333 23.71 29.90 5.94
CA SER A 333 24.95 30.65 5.73
C SER A 333 25.08 31.85 6.65
N PHE A 334 26.32 32.27 6.89
CA PHE A 334 26.69 33.43 7.69
C PHE A 334 27.70 34.30 6.93
N THR A 335 27.38 35.56 6.68
CA THR A 335 28.23 36.51 5.95
C THR A 335 28.78 37.57 6.89
N VAL A 336 30.10 37.76 6.85
CA VAL A 336 30.77 38.85 7.57
C VAL A 336 31.23 39.88 6.55
N ASN A 337 30.72 41.09 6.70
CA ASN A 337 31.09 42.25 5.91
C ASN A 337 32.14 43.08 6.66
N LYS A 338 33.03 43.72 5.92
CA LYS A 338 33.99 44.69 6.43
C LYS A 338 33.87 45.99 5.68
N GLU A 339 33.86 47.09 6.42
CA GLU A 339 33.92 48.44 5.87
C GLU A 339 34.94 49.29 6.63
N TRP A 340 35.83 49.94 5.88
CA TRP A 340 36.75 50.96 6.40
C TRP A 340 36.14 52.35 6.21
N LEU A 341 36.02 53.09 7.30
CA LEU A 341 35.35 54.39 7.32
C LEU A 341 36.36 55.55 7.35
N GLY A 342 35.98 56.65 6.69
CA GLY A 342 36.62 57.96 6.82
C GLY A 342 38.11 57.98 6.50
N ASP A 343 38.91 58.48 7.45
CA ASP A 343 40.34 58.77 7.32
C ASP A 343 41.19 57.55 6.88
N ALA A 344 40.69 56.32 7.07
CA ALA A 344 41.36 55.11 6.59
C ALA A 344 41.55 55.08 5.06
N LEU A 345 40.63 55.70 4.31
CA LEU A 345 40.66 55.71 2.83
C LEU A 345 41.56 56.80 2.26
N GLU A 346 41.89 57.81 3.06
CA GLU A 346 42.68 58.98 2.63
C GLU A 346 44.17 58.84 2.99
N ASN A 347 44.53 57.81 3.75
CA ASN A 347 45.89 57.55 4.23
C ASN A 347 46.45 56.25 3.62
N ASP A 348 47.77 56.14 3.51
CA ASP A 348 48.50 54.96 2.99
C ASP A 348 48.53 53.82 4.05
N VAL A 349 47.34 53.38 4.45
CA VAL A 349 47.12 52.31 5.44
C VAL A 349 46.90 50.99 4.70
N ASP A 350 47.51 49.91 5.19
CA ASP A 350 47.26 48.57 4.66
C ASP A 350 45.87 48.10 5.10
N LEU A 351 44.92 48.05 4.18
CA LEU A 351 43.53 47.72 4.46
C LEU A 351 43.36 46.20 4.56
N VAL A 352 43.88 45.64 5.65
CA VAL A 352 43.88 44.19 5.93
C VAL A 352 43.23 43.93 7.27
N ALA A 353 42.16 43.14 7.28
CA ALA A 353 41.41 42.80 8.50
C ALA A 353 41.37 41.27 8.69
N PRO A 354 42.21 40.67 9.55
CA PRO A 354 42.12 39.26 9.89
C PRO A 354 40.96 39.01 10.85
N ILE A 355 40.01 38.17 10.44
CA ILE A 355 38.79 37.88 11.18
C ILE A 355 38.81 36.47 11.75
N ASN A 356 38.56 36.34 13.05
CA ASN A 356 38.21 35.08 13.69
C ASN A 356 36.69 34.99 13.80
N TRP A 357 36.11 33.84 13.44
CA TRP A 357 34.68 33.60 13.59
C TRP A 357 34.41 32.33 14.38
N SER A 358 33.24 32.26 15.01
CA SER A 358 32.77 31.10 15.76
C SER A 358 31.25 30.99 15.68
N CYS A 359 30.76 29.86 15.21
CA CYS A 359 29.34 29.51 15.20
C CYS A 359 29.05 28.48 16.28
N HIS A 360 28.14 28.80 17.18
CA HIS A 360 27.78 28.04 18.37
C HIS A 360 26.43 27.35 18.20
N ASN A 361 26.28 26.20 18.85
CA ASN A 361 25.05 25.40 18.81
C ASN A 361 24.65 25.01 17.38
N VAL A 362 25.63 24.64 16.55
CA VAL A 362 25.42 24.21 15.16
C VAL A 362 25.81 22.75 15.00
N LEU A 363 25.28 22.10 13.98
CA LEU A 363 25.61 20.72 13.64
C LEU A 363 26.72 20.70 12.57
N THR A 364 27.73 19.87 12.76
CA THR A 364 28.75 19.58 11.71
C THR A 364 28.38 18.39 10.86
N SER A 365 27.39 17.62 11.32
CA SER A 365 26.78 16.48 10.68
C SER A 365 25.44 16.26 11.36
N PRO A 366 24.41 15.79 10.64
CA PRO A 366 23.07 15.63 11.20
C PRO A 366 23.02 14.70 12.44
N SER A 367 23.87 13.67 12.51
CA SER A 367 23.91 12.66 13.59
C SER A 367 24.79 12.98 14.82
N ARG A 368 25.25 14.23 14.98
CA ARG A 368 26.06 14.64 16.15
C ARG A 368 25.38 15.77 16.88
N GLY A 369 25.44 15.70 18.21
CA GLY A 369 25.00 16.80 19.06
C GLY A 369 25.64 18.15 18.69
N PRO A 370 24.99 19.25 19.09
CA PRO A 370 25.41 20.63 18.80
C PRO A 370 26.86 20.87 19.22
N THR A 371 27.58 21.62 18.40
CA THR A 371 28.98 21.96 18.65
C THR A 371 29.28 23.42 18.32
N THR A 372 30.54 23.81 18.51
CA THR A 372 31.06 25.09 18.05
C THR A 372 32.03 24.88 16.89
N VAL A 373 31.73 25.47 15.74
CA VAL A 373 32.61 25.50 14.57
C VAL A 373 33.32 26.85 14.54
N ARG A 374 34.62 26.84 14.18
CA ARG A 374 35.46 28.04 14.18
C ARG A 374 36.33 28.08 12.93
N GLY A 375 36.70 29.28 12.54
CA GLY A 375 37.66 29.49 11.47
C GLY A 375 38.26 30.89 11.50
N ARG A 376 39.12 31.13 10.51
CA ARG A 376 39.78 32.42 10.28
C ARG A 376 39.86 32.69 8.80
N PHE A 377 39.65 33.93 8.42
CA PHE A 377 39.92 34.45 7.08
C PHE A 377 40.48 35.87 7.19
N THR A 378 40.85 36.45 6.06
CA THR A 378 41.35 37.83 5.98
C THR A 378 40.54 38.56 4.92
N LEU A 379 40.06 39.74 5.26
CA LEU A 379 39.36 40.65 4.35
C LEU A 379 40.30 41.78 3.90
N TYR A 380 40.14 42.23 2.66
CA TYR A 380 41.06 43.14 1.98
C TYR A 380 40.39 44.35 1.35
N GLY A 381 41.05 45.51 1.42
CA GLY A 381 40.58 46.73 0.78
C GLY A 381 39.52 47.47 1.59
N ALA A 382 38.92 48.50 0.99
CA ALA A 382 37.98 49.40 1.65
C ALA A 382 36.68 48.70 2.10
N THR A 383 36.19 47.78 1.27
CA THR A 383 35.00 46.97 1.53
C THR A 383 35.25 45.55 1.04
N ASP A 384 34.94 44.57 1.86
CA ASP A 384 35.07 43.16 1.50
C ASP A 384 34.10 42.31 2.32
N SER A 385 33.81 41.09 1.86
CA SER A 385 32.84 40.20 2.49
C SER A 385 33.24 38.75 2.33
N GLN A 386 33.03 37.95 3.37
CA GLN A 386 33.19 36.51 3.29
C GLN A 386 31.94 35.80 3.81
N THR A 387 31.39 34.91 2.98
CA THR A 387 30.29 34.01 3.36
C THR A 387 30.85 32.67 3.82
N ILE A 388 30.31 32.18 4.92
CA ILE A 388 30.52 30.85 5.48
C ILE A 388 29.25 30.04 5.20
N SER A 389 29.38 28.98 4.41
CA SER A 389 28.27 28.08 4.04
C SER A 389 28.29 26.81 4.88
N ASN A 390 27.26 25.96 4.69
CA ASN A 390 27.13 24.66 5.36
C ASN A 390 27.07 24.76 6.89
N ILE A 391 26.36 25.77 7.38
CA ILE A 391 26.06 25.92 8.81
C ILE A 391 24.67 25.33 9.05
N TYR A 392 24.59 24.28 9.84
CA TYR A 392 23.32 23.63 10.16
C TYR A 392 22.83 24.11 11.54
N PRO A 393 21.81 24.99 11.62
CA PRO A 393 21.26 25.44 12.89
C PRO A 393 20.60 24.26 13.62
N TRP A 394 20.73 24.24 14.94
CA TRP A 394 20.09 23.25 15.79
C TRP A 394 18.62 23.61 15.99
N TRP A 395 17.72 22.64 15.79
CA TRP A 395 16.27 22.71 16.07
C TRP A 395 15.90 23.29 17.45
N GLY A 396 16.79 23.27 18.43
CA GLY A 396 16.59 23.93 19.73
C GLY A 396 16.55 25.47 19.69
N GLY A 397 16.81 26.10 18.53
CA GLY A 397 16.62 27.54 18.30
C GLY A 397 17.66 28.45 18.96
N THR A 398 18.84 27.92 19.30
CA THR A 398 19.90 28.66 20.03
C THR A 398 21.18 28.83 19.23
N SER A 399 21.13 28.63 17.91
CA SER A 399 22.28 28.76 17.03
C SER A 399 22.60 30.23 16.73
N TYR A 400 23.86 30.61 16.95
CA TYR A 400 24.36 31.95 16.67
C TYR A 400 25.82 31.91 16.22
N CYS A 401 26.23 32.92 15.45
CA CYS A 401 27.62 33.12 15.06
C CYS A 401 28.16 34.44 15.59
N THR A 402 29.48 34.46 15.75
CA THR A 402 30.24 35.62 16.18
C THR A 402 31.41 35.84 15.24
N ALA A 403 31.79 37.10 15.02
CA ALA A 403 33.00 37.46 14.29
C ALA A 403 33.74 38.59 15.03
N ASN A 404 35.05 38.44 15.15
CA ASN A 404 35.91 39.41 15.80
C ASN A 404 37.18 39.61 14.98
N GLU A 405 37.55 40.86 14.79
CA GLU A 405 38.79 41.24 14.14
C GLU A 405 39.98 41.10 15.10
N GLN A 406 41.08 40.56 14.60
CA GLN A 406 42.36 40.63 15.28
C GLN A 406 43.04 41.95 14.90
N ILE A 407 42.90 42.96 15.76
CA ILE A 407 43.55 44.26 15.56
C ILE A 407 45.08 44.06 15.63
N ILE A 408 45.75 44.24 14.49
CA ILE A 408 47.22 44.16 14.38
C ILE A 408 47.86 45.51 14.66
N ASP A 409 47.16 46.59 14.31
CA ASP A 409 47.67 47.96 14.36
C ASP A 409 47.02 48.76 15.50
N SER A 410 47.84 49.40 16.33
CA SER A 410 47.36 50.15 17.50
C SER A 410 46.60 51.43 17.16
N TYR A 411 46.59 51.85 15.90
CA TYR A 411 45.89 53.04 15.40
C TYR A 411 44.55 52.70 14.72
N VAL A 412 44.18 51.42 14.66
CA VAL A 412 42.90 50.95 14.12
C VAL A 412 41.94 50.67 15.28
N GLU A 413 40.77 51.27 15.24
CA GLU A 413 39.64 50.91 16.10
C GLU A 413 38.62 50.11 15.28
N SER A 414 38.29 48.91 15.77
CA SER A 414 37.28 48.03 15.18
C SER A 414 36.01 48.05 16.02
N ASP A 415 34.88 48.29 15.37
CA ASP A 415 33.54 48.05 15.92
C ASP A 415 32.99 46.75 15.33
N ASN A 416 32.82 45.75 16.19
CA ASN A 416 32.25 44.44 15.85
C ASN A 416 30.94 44.17 16.61
N SER A 417 30.26 45.22 17.09
CA SER A 417 29.04 45.10 17.88
C SER A 417 27.94 44.30 17.15
N GLU A 418 27.77 44.51 15.84
CA GLU A 418 26.83 43.76 14.99
C GLU A 418 27.18 42.26 14.87
N CYS A 419 28.44 41.89 15.09
CA CYS A 419 28.95 40.52 14.93
C CYS A 419 29.12 39.78 16.26
N SER A 420 28.54 40.26 17.35
CA SER A 420 28.76 39.70 18.70
C SER A 420 27.80 38.56 19.07
N ASP A 421 26.60 38.51 18.48
CA ASP A 421 25.59 37.47 18.69
C ASP A 421 24.59 37.45 17.52
N VAL A 422 25.00 36.86 16.39
CA VAL A 422 24.21 36.84 15.14
C VAL A 422 23.43 35.54 15.06
N SER A 423 22.11 35.58 15.26
CA SER A 423 21.25 34.40 15.16
C SER A 423 21.26 33.82 13.74
N ILE A 424 21.36 32.49 13.63
CA ILE A 424 21.35 31.80 12.34
C ILE A 424 19.94 31.27 12.05
N PRO A 425 19.26 31.78 11.01
CA PRO A 425 17.94 31.31 10.65
C PRO A 425 18.01 29.97 9.88
N PHE A 426 16.92 29.21 9.96
CA PHE A 426 16.69 28.04 9.12
C PHE A 426 16.46 28.46 7.66
N ALA A 427 16.95 27.68 6.70
CA ALA A 427 16.62 27.87 5.28
C ALA A 427 15.09 27.71 5.06
N PRO A 428 14.49 28.31 4.01
CA PRO A 428 15.09 29.11 2.96
C PRO A 428 15.24 30.60 3.31
N ALA A 429 15.14 30.97 4.60
CA ALA A 429 15.38 32.34 5.01
C ALA A 429 16.79 32.80 4.56
N PRO A 430 16.97 34.09 4.21
CA PRO A 430 18.29 34.60 3.87
C PRO A 430 19.28 34.31 5.01
N GLY A 431 20.50 33.94 4.63
CA GLY A 431 21.58 33.70 5.57
C GLY A 431 21.81 34.91 6.49
N ALA A 432 22.38 34.66 7.66
CA ALA A 432 22.65 35.72 8.60
C ALA A 432 23.82 36.60 8.14
N GLU A 433 23.80 37.87 8.48
CA GLU A 433 24.85 38.82 8.11
C GLU A 433 25.20 39.77 9.25
N CYS A 434 26.45 40.25 9.28
CA CYS A 434 26.89 41.30 10.18
C CYS A 434 28.02 42.12 9.55
N THR A 435 28.21 43.36 9.99
CA THR A 435 29.28 44.22 9.48
C THR A 435 30.25 44.61 10.60
N ILE A 436 31.54 44.57 10.29
CA ILE A 436 32.61 45.10 11.15
C ILE A 436 33.13 46.39 10.54
N TYR A 437 33.07 47.48 11.31
CA TYR A 437 33.58 48.78 10.86
C TYR A 437 34.97 49.03 11.42
N ASN A 438 35.92 49.45 10.58
CA ASN A 438 37.20 49.99 11.03
C ASN A 438 37.26 51.49 10.85
N THR A 439 37.82 52.15 11.86
CA THR A 439 38.22 53.55 11.80
C THR A 439 39.69 53.67 12.17
N VAL A 440 40.37 54.65 11.58
CA VAL A 440 41.78 54.93 11.90
C VAL A 440 41.82 56.19 12.74
N PHE A 441 42.40 56.10 13.93
CA PHE A 441 42.69 57.24 14.78
C PHE A 441 44.18 57.50 14.82
N PHE A 442 44.59 58.69 14.38
CA PHE A 442 45.91 59.19 14.72
C PHE A 442 45.88 59.71 16.15
N GLU A 443 46.32 58.90 17.11
CA GLU A 443 46.74 59.40 18.42
C GLU A 443 48.03 60.21 18.26
N GLY A 444 47.85 61.43 17.77
CA GLY A 444 48.91 62.33 17.42
C GLY A 444 48.33 63.56 16.78
N ILE A 445 47.82 64.49 17.60
CA ILE A 445 48.11 65.90 17.30
C ILE A 445 49.61 65.88 16.98
N PRO A 446 50.08 66.37 15.82
CA PRO A 446 51.51 66.50 15.60
C PRO A 446 51.97 67.51 16.64
N THR A 447 52.30 67.03 17.84
CA THR A 447 53.03 67.80 18.83
C THR A 447 54.31 68.08 18.09
N LEU A 448 54.42 69.34 17.66
CA LEU A 448 55.41 69.85 16.74
C LEU A 448 56.71 69.05 16.78
N SER A 449 57.28 68.74 15.62
CA SER A 449 58.63 68.19 15.52
C SER A 449 59.58 68.92 16.49
N LYS A 450 60.66 68.29 16.98
CA LYS A 450 61.58 68.90 17.97
C LYS A 450 61.96 70.36 17.63
N GLN A 451 62.00 70.70 16.34
CA GLN A 451 62.23 72.06 15.83
C GLN A 451 61.05 73.00 16.03
N GLY A 452 59.80 72.54 15.84
CA GLY A 452 58.61 73.34 16.10
C GLY A 452 58.33 73.55 17.60
N LEU A 453 58.65 72.58 18.47
CA LEU A 453 58.62 72.81 19.92
C LEU A 453 59.69 73.83 20.35
N ALA A 454 60.88 73.76 19.75
CA ALA A 454 61.92 74.77 19.95
C ALA A 454 61.46 76.17 19.50
N LEU A 455 60.78 76.28 18.35
CA LEU A 455 60.21 77.55 17.87
C LEU A 455 59.16 78.13 18.82
N LEU A 456 58.25 77.30 19.36
CA LEU A 456 57.22 77.76 20.29
C LEU A 456 57.84 78.25 21.61
N VAL A 457 58.85 77.54 22.12
CA VAL A 457 59.64 77.98 23.29
C VAL A 457 60.34 79.31 23.00
N LEU A 458 60.95 79.47 21.82
CA LEU A 458 61.66 80.69 21.43
C LEU A 458 60.70 81.89 21.28
N LEU A 459 59.48 81.64 20.81
CA LEU A 459 58.43 82.66 20.66
C LEU A 459 57.88 83.09 22.02
N MET A 460 57.67 82.15 22.95
CA MET A 460 57.28 82.44 24.34
C MET A 460 58.40 83.19 25.10
N PHE A 461 59.67 82.84 24.88
CA PHE A 461 60.81 83.58 25.43
C PHE A 461 60.96 84.98 24.82
N GLY A 462 60.68 85.12 23.52
CA GLY A 462 60.74 86.39 22.80
C GLY A 462 59.72 87.41 23.29
N VAL A 463 58.49 86.98 23.61
CA VAL A 463 57.47 87.85 24.20
C VAL A 463 57.85 88.27 25.63
N GLY A 464 58.46 87.37 26.41
CA GLY A 464 59.00 87.69 27.75
C GLY A 464 60.09 88.77 27.73
N LEU A 465 61.01 88.72 26.77
CA LEU A 465 62.10 89.71 26.61
C LEU A 465 61.60 91.10 26.22
N VAL A 466 60.50 91.21 25.48
CA VAL A 466 59.87 92.51 25.14
C VAL A 466 59.07 93.08 26.32
N GLY A 467 58.44 92.21 27.12
CA GLY A 467 57.71 92.60 28.34
C GLY A 467 58.60 93.25 29.41
N PHE A 468 59.81 92.70 29.65
CA PHE A 468 60.76 93.26 30.62
C PHE A 468 61.39 94.58 30.21
N ARG A 469 61.32 94.96 28.92
CA ARG A 469 61.85 96.25 28.43
C ARG A 469 60.87 97.42 28.57
N ARG A 470 59.61 97.16 28.92
CA ARG A 470 58.58 98.21 29.17
C ARG A 470 58.40 98.59 30.65
N PHE A 471 59.08 97.90 31.57
CA PHE A 471 58.97 98.15 33.03
C PHE A 471 60.33 98.33 33.74
N ALA A 472 61.40 98.64 33.00
CA ALA A 472 62.69 99.06 33.57
C ALA A 472 62.90 100.56 33.38
#